data_AF-B2VJK7-F1
#
_entry.id   AF-B2VJK7-F1
#
_cell.length_a   1.000
_cell.length_b   1.000
_cell.length_c   1.000
_cell.angle_alpha   90.00
_cell.angle_beta   90.00
_cell.angle_gamma   90.00
#
_symmetry.space_group_name_H-M   'P 1'
#
loop_
_entity.id
_entity.type
_entity.pdbx_description
1 polymer ?
#
loop_
_entity_poly.entity_id
_entity_poly.type
_entity_poly.pdbx_seq_one_letter_code
_entity_poly.pdbx_strand_id
1 'polypeptide(L)'
;MKKKIFKIILFFVLLIVVSVLIFEIAFRLGNADIFISLLGNLSFLGFKESFDSLFIGLLVFSFLIAILIYCCAMKLIKKNNLK
;
A
#
# COMPACT_ATOMS: atom_id res chain seq x y z
N MET A 1 26.53 6.45 -6.25
CA MET A 1 25.37 7.07 -5.54
C MET A 1 24.13 7.25 -6.41
N LYS A 2 24.22 7.80 -7.64
CA LYS A 2 23.07 8.09 -8.52
C LYS A 2 22.07 6.92 -8.72
N LYS A 3 22.55 5.68 -8.90
CA LYS A 3 21.70 4.48 -9.06
C LYS A 3 20.85 4.12 -7.83
N LYS A 4 21.30 4.46 -6.61
CA LYS A 4 20.53 4.21 -5.38
C LYS A 4 19.41 5.25 -5.21
N ILE A 5 19.71 6.51 -5.51
CA ILE A 5 18.74 7.61 -5.45
C ILE A 5 17.59 7.35 -6.44
N PHE A 6 17.90 6.92 -7.67
CA PHE A 6 16.88 6.58 -8.66
C PHE A 6 15.94 5.46 -8.18
N LYS A 7 16.47 4.42 -7.52
CA LYS A 7 15.64 3.35 -6.93
C LYS A 7 14.71 3.84 -5.83
N ILE A 8 15.17 4.78 -5.01
CA ILE A 8 14.36 5.39 -3.96
C ILE A 8 13.24 6.24 -4.57
N ILE A 9 13.55 7.09 -5.55
CA ILE A 9 12.54 7.90 -6.26
C ILE A 9 11.50 6.98 -6.92
N LEU A 10 11.94 5.91 -7.58
CA LEU A 10 11.04 4.94 -8.21
C LEU A 10 10.12 4.27 -7.17
N PHE A 11 10.64 3.94 -5.99
CA PHE A 11 9.82 3.40 -4.90
C PHE A 11 8.75 4.38 -4.43
N PHE A 12 9.09 5.66 -4.26
CA PHE A 12 8.11 6.69 -3.87
C PHE A 12 7.03 6.89 -4.93
N VAL A 13 7.40 6.93 -6.22
CA VAL A 13 6.43 7.01 -7.31
C VAL A 13 5.51 5.80 -7.30
N LEU A 14 6.05 4.59 -7.11
CA LEU A 14 5.27 3.36 -7.01
C LEU A 14 4.30 3.42 -5.81
N LEU A 15 4.78 3.89 -4.65
CA LEU A 15 3.98 4.04 -3.45
C LEU A 15 2.80 4.99 -3.65
N ILE A 16 3.02 6.12 -4.33
CA ILE A 16 1.96 7.09 -4.63
C ILE A 16 0.92 6.45 -5.55
N VAL A 17 1.34 5.81 -6.64
CA VAL A 17 0.41 5.16 -7.58
C VAL A 17 -0.39 4.06 -6.89
N VAL A 18 0.27 3.20 -6.12
CA VAL A 18 -0.37 2.12 -5.36
C VAL A 18 -1.35 2.68 -4.32
N SER A 19 -0.97 3.76 -3.62
CA SER A 19 -1.88 4.42 -2.67
C SER A 19 -3.10 4.98 -3.37
N VAL A 20 -2.94 5.74 -4.46
CA VAL A 20 -4.07 6.29 -5.22
C VAL A 20 -5.00 5.18 -5.71
N LEU A 21 -4.46 4.08 -6.24
CA LEU A 21 -5.26 2.95 -6.71
C LEU A 21 -6.00 2.24 -5.58
N ILE A 22 -5.34 1.99 -4.45
CA ILE A 22 -5.96 1.35 -3.28
C ILE A 22 -7.05 2.25 -2.70
N PHE A 23 -6.80 3.54 -2.62
CA PHE A 23 -7.81 4.52 -2.19
C PHE A 23 -8.98 4.55 -3.18
N GLU A 24 -8.73 4.65 -4.48
CA GLU A 24 -9.80 4.64 -5.48
C GLU A 24 -10.62 3.36 -5.40
N ILE A 25 -9.99 2.19 -5.31
CA ILE A 25 -10.66 0.90 -5.13
C ILE A 25 -11.46 0.88 -3.83
N ALA A 26 -10.87 1.30 -2.72
CA ALA A 26 -11.54 1.32 -1.42
C ALA A 26 -12.77 2.24 -1.43
N PHE A 27 -12.69 3.42 -2.04
CA PHE A 27 -13.79 4.38 -2.11
C PHE A 27 -14.82 4.09 -3.21
N ARG A 28 -14.42 3.39 -4.28
CA ARG A 28 -15.29 3.08 -5.42
C ARG A 28 -15.98 1.73 -5.30
N LEU A 29 -15.32 0.74 -4.70
CA LEU A 29 -15.87 -0.61 -4.48
C LEU A 29 -16.34 -0.82 -3.04
N GLY A 30 -15.77 -0.10 -2.08
CA GLY A 30 -16.22 -0.15 -0.70
C GLY A 30 -17.40 0.76 -0.46
N ASN A 31 -18.56 0.16 -0.21
CA ASN A 31 -19.52 0.85 0.67
C ASN A 31 -18.81 1.11 2.00
N ALA A 32 -18.91 2.32 2.53
CA ALA A 32 -18.28 2.72 3.79
C ALA A 32 -18.56 1.71 4.91
N ASP A 33 -19.74 1.07 4.89
CA ASP A 33 -20.16 0.03 5.83
C ASP A 33 -19.25 -1.20 5.86
N ILE A 34 -18.74 -1.65 4.70
CA ILE A 34 -17.84 -2.82 4.61
C ILE A 34 -16.52 -2.49 5.30
N PHE A 35 -16.01 -1.30 5.06
CA PHE A 35 -14.75 -0.85 5.66
C PHE A 35 -14.89 -0.54 7.15
N ILE A 36 -16.02 0.04 7.58
CA ILE A 36 -16.32 0.24 9.00
C ILE A 36 -16.43 -1.11 9.72
N SER A 37 -17.12 -2.10 9.13
CA SER A 37 -17.20 -3.45 9.70
C SER A 37 -15.82 -4.14 9.79
N LEU A 38 -14.95 -3.94 8.80
CA LEU A 38 -13.58 -4.44 8.83
C LEU A 38 -12.74 -3.73 9.90
N LEU A 39 -12.94 -2.43 10.10
CA LEU A 39 -12.33 -1.66 11.19
C LEU A 39 -12.82 -2.10 12.56
N GLY A 40 -14.12 -2.39 12.71
CA GLY A 40 -14.69 -2.95 13.93
C GLY A 40 -14.00 -4.27 14.30
N ASN A 41 -13.73 -5.13 13.31
CA ASN A 41 -12.95 -6.36 13.54
C ASN A 41 -11.48 -6.09 13.87
N LEU A 42 -10.91 -4.99 13.38
CA LEU A 42 -9.54 -4.54 13.68
C LEU A 42 -9.47 -3.66 14.95
N SER A 43 -10.59 -3.45 15.65
CA SER A 43 -10.67 -2.67 16.90
C SER A 43 -9.68 -3.18 17.96
N PHE A 44 -9.38 -4.48 17.94
CA PHE A 44 -8.36 -5.11 18.80
C PHE A 44 -6.95 -4.52 18.61
N LEU A 45 -6.63 -3.97 17.45
CA LEU A 45 -5.36 -3.29 17.17
C LEU A 45 -5.35 -1.82 17.62
N GLY A 46 -6.41 -1.35 18.30
CA GLY A 46 -6.54 0.01 18.81
C GLY A 46 -7.12 1.02 17.82
N PHE A 47 -7.59 0.56 16.66
CA PHE A 47 -8.29 1.42 15.71
C PHE A 47 -9.73 1.68 16.19
N LYS A 48 -10.04 2.94 16.52
CA LYS A 48 -11.44 3.37 16.69
C LYS A 48 -12.15 3.27 15.35
N GLU A 49 -13.46 3.03 15.33
CA GLU A 49 -14.30 3.14 14.13
C GLU A 49 -14.46 4.63 13.75
N SER A 50 -13.44 5.19 13.10
CA SER A 50 -13.45 6.55 12.59
C SER A 50 -12.90 6.59 11.16
N PHE A 51 -13.21 7.67 10.45
CA PHE A 51 -12.68 7.87 9.11
C PHE A 51 -11.15 8.03 9.13
N ASP A 52 -10.60 8.66 10.16
CA ASP A 52 -9.17 8.90 10.29
C ASP A 52 -8.37 7.59 10.46
N SER A 53 -8.89 6.66 11.28
CA SER A 53 -8.27 5.34 11.46
C SER A 53 -8.35 4.50 10.19
N LEU A 54 -9.44 4.61 9.43
CA LEU A 54 -9.60 3.99 8.12
C LEU A 54 -8.58 4.53 7.11
N PHE A 55 -8.41 5.85 7.07
CA PHE A 55 -7.42 6.51 6.22
C PHE A 55 -6.00 6.02 6.55
N ILE A 56 -5.64 5.99 7.83
CA ILE A 56 -4.34 5.51 8.32
C ILE A 56 -4.16 4.03 7.98
N GLY A 57 -5.18 3.20 8.18
CA GLY A 57 -5.15 1.77 7.86
C GLY A 57 -4.89 1.51 6.38
N LEU A 58 -5.61 2.22 5.50
CA LEU A 58 -5.41 2.13 4.04
C LEU A 58 -4.01 2.58 3.62
N LEU A 59 -3.46 3.61 4.27
CA LEU A 59 -2.14 4.15 3.99
C LEU A 59 -1.01 3.19 4.44
N VAL A 60 -1.18 2.54 5.59
CA VAL A 60 -0.27 1.48 6.03
C VAL A 60 -0.37 0.28 5.08
N PHE A 61 -1.58 -0.10 4.68
CA PHE A 61 -1.81 -1.20 3.75
C PHE A 61 -1.20 -0.94 2.36
N SER A 62 -1.33 0.29 1.85
CA SER A 62 -0.71 0.68 0.58
C SER A 62 0.81 0.67 0.66
N PHE A 63 1.38 1.06 1.79
CA PHE A 63 2.81 0.95 2.05
C PHE A 63 3.31 -0.50 2.02
N LEU A 64 2.60 -1.41 2.68
CA LEU A 64 2.93 -2.84 2.68
C LEU A 64 2.89 -3.44 1.26
N ILE A 65 1.85 -3.11 0.48
CA ILE A 65 1.72 -3.57 -0.90
C ILE A 65 2.83 -3.00 -1.78
N ALA A 66 3.13 -1.70 -1.67
CA ALA A 66 4.20 -1.08 -2.43
C ALA A 66 5.57 -1.72 -2.13
N ILE A 67 5.85 -2.07 -0.87
CA ILE A 67 7.05 -2.82 -0.49
C ILE A 67 7.06 -4.19 -1.15
N LEU A 68 5.97 -4.94 -1.09
CA LEU A 68 5.87 -6.27 -1.70
C LEU A 68 6.10 -6.21 -3.21
N ILE A 69 5.47 -5.27 -3.91
CA ILE A 69 5.63 -5.09 -5.36
C ILE A 69 7.08 -4.70 -5.68
N TYR A 70 7.68 -3.77 -4.94
CA TYR A 70 9.06 -3.37 -5.15
C TYR A 70 10.05 -4.53 -4.92
N CYS A 71 9.85 -5.33 -3.86
CA CYS A 71 10.65 -6.52 -3.60
C CYS A 71 10.50 -7.58 -4.70
N CYS A 72 9.27 -7.83 -5.15
CA CYS A 72 8.99 -8.73 -6.28
C CYS A 72 9.66 -8.26 -7.56
N ALA A 73 9.54 -6.97 -7.90
CA ALA A 73 10.17 -6.38 -9.08
C ALA A 73 11.70 -6.51 -9.03
N MET A 74 12.32 -6.22 -7.88
CA MET A 74 13.77 -6.39 -7.69
C MET A 74 14.20 -7.86 -7.79
N LYS A 75 13.44 -8.81 -7.23
CA LYS A 75 13.71 -10.26 -7.37
C LYS A 75 13.59 -10.71 -8.82
N LEU A 76 12.56 -10.27 -9.55
CA LEU A 76 12.36 -10.59 -10.97
C LEU A 76 13.49 -10.05 -11.85
N ILE A 77 13.88 -8.80 -11.66
CA ILE A 77 15.01 -8.19 -12.39
C ILE A 77 16.30 -8.97 -12.13
N LYS A 78 16.57 -9.36 -10.88
CA LYS A 78 17.75 -10.17 -10.54
C LYS A 78 17.70 -11.55 -11.19
N LYS A 79 16.53 -12.18 -11.26
CA LYS A 79 16.33 -13.50 -11.88
C LYS A 79 16.53 -13.46 -13.41
N ASN A 80 16.11 -12.39 -14.09
CA ASN A 80 16.27 -12.26 -15.55
C ASN A 80 17.69 -11.87 -15.99
N ASN A 81 18.54 -11.30 -15.12
CA ASN A 81 19.95 -11.00 -15.44
C ASN A 81 20.90 -12.19 -15.18
N LEU A 82 20.38 -13.33 -14.70
CA LEU A 82 21.12 -14.56 -14.41
C LEU A 82 20.84 -15.68 -15.43
N LYS A 83 19.98 -15.43 -16.42
CA LYS A 83 19.80 -16.26 -17.62
C LYS A 83 20.50 -15.58 -18.78
#